data_AF-A0A962VJ09-F1
#
_entry.id   AF-A0A962VJ09-F1
#
_cell.length_a   1.000
_cell.length_b   1.000
_cell.length_c   1.000
_cell.angle_alpha   90.00
_cell.angle_beta   90.00
_cell.angle_gamma   90.00
#
_symmetry.space_group_name_H-M   'P 1'
#
loop_
_entity.id
_entity.type
_entity.pdbx_description
1 polymer ?
#
loop_
_entity_poly.entity_id
_entity_poly.type
_entity_poly.pdbx_seq_one_letter_code
_entity_poly.pdbx_strand_id
1 'polypeptide(L)' 'MPRIIDRLRNLPQYLLPQKSITRSAYRLTRIRTPWFKNAFIRWFCRQFRVDMHEAAQPDCQAYEHFNAFFTRA' A
#
# COMPACT_ATOMS: atom_id res chain seq x y z
N MET A 1 26.69 27.74 17.17
CA MET A 1 27.09 26.35 16.88
C MET A 1 25.85 25.46 16.95
N PRO A 2 25.31 24.97 15.83
CA PRO A 2 24.15 24.09 15.87
C PRO A 2 24.53 22.79 16.61
N ARG A 3 23.68 22.37 17.56
CA ARG A 3 23.98 21.26 18.48
C ARG A 3 23.96 19.95 17.71
N ILE A 4 24.90 19.05 18.03
CA ILE A 4 25.00 17.70 17.43
C ILE A 4 23.67 16.91 17.55
N ILE A 5 22.89 17.22 18.59
CA ILE A 5 21.56 16.67 18.87
C ILE A 5 20.55 16.99 17.74
N ASP A 6 20.65 18.15 17.08
CA ASP A 6 19.75 18.51 15.97
C ASP A 6 20.03 17.67 14.72
N ARG A 7 21.30 17.30 14.46
CA ARG A 7 21.62 16.34 13.40
C ARG A 7 21.05 14.96 13.68
N LEU A 8 21.15 14.49 14.93
CA LEU A 8 20.64 13.17 15.33
C LEU A 8 19.11 13.07 15.22
N ARG A 9 18.37 14.14 15.54
CA ARG A 9 16.91 14.21 15.38
C ARG A 9 16.44 14.26 13.93
N ASN A 10 17.27 14.80 13.03
CA ASN A 10 16.98 14.85 11.60
C ASN A 10 17.44 13.58 10.85
N LEU A 11 18.21 12.69 11.48
CA LEU A 11 18.61 11.41 10.88
C LEU A 11 17.40 10.53 10.53
N PRO A 12 16.38 10.34 11.39
CA PRO A 12 15.14 9.69 11.00
C PRO A 12 14.42 10.42 9.87
N GLN A 13 14.55 11.73 9.69
CA GLN A 13 13.91 12.44 8.58
C GLN A 13 14.67 12.27 7.26
N TYR A 14 15.99 12.07 7.33
CA TYR A 14 16.85 11.66 6.21
C TYR A 14 16.77 10.17 5.88
N LEU A 15 16.58 9.34 6.93
CA LEU A 15 16.46 7.88 6.88
C LEU A 15 15.03 7.40 6.86
N LEU A 16 14.02 8.26 6.99
CA LEU A 16 12.62 8.01 6.63
C LEU A 16 12.69 8.00 5.12
N PRO A 17 12.95 6.84 4.50
CA PRO A 17 13.14 6.83 3.09
C PRO A 17 11.70 6.77 2.65
N GLN A 18 11.06 7.92 2.50
CA GLN A 18 9.73 8.02 1.91
C GLN A 18 9.69 7.12 0.66
N LYS A 19 10.81 7.10 -0.08
CA LYS A 19 11.14 6.17 -1.16
C LYS A 19 11.11 4.67 -0.78
N SER A 20 11.64 4.23 0.36
CA SER A 20 11.56 2.83 0.82
C SER A 20 10.16 2.44 1.28
N ILE A 21 9.42 3.34 1.92
CA ILE A 21 8.01 3.10 2.26
C ILE A 21 7.19 2.96 0.98
N THR A 22 7.36 3.87 0.03
CA THR A 22 6.73 3.79 -1.30
C THR A 22 7.16 2.53 -2.06
N ARG A 23 8.44 2.16 -2.06
CA ARG A 23 8.94 0.93 -2.70
C ARG A 23 8.40 -0.34 -2.03
N SER A 24 8.28 -0.34 -0.72
CA SER A 24 7.72 -1.46 0.03
C SER A 24 6.22 -1.57 -0.24
N ALA A 25 5.49 -0.47 -0.20
CA ALA A 25 4.08 -0.42 -0.62
C ALA A 25 3.92 -0.92 -2.06
N TYR A 26 4.76 -0.47 -3.00
CA TYR A 26 4.76 -0.94 -4.38
C TYR A 26 5.04 -2.45 -4.52
N ARG A 27 5.94 -3.00 -3.70
CA ARG A 27 6.18 -4.44 -3.65
C ARG A 27 4.97 -5.17 -3.05
N LEU A 28 4.39 -4.64 -1.97
CA LEU A 28 3.19 -5.18 -1.33
C LEU A 28 2.00 -5.21 -2.28
N THR A 29 1.80 -4.16 -3.09
CA THR A 29 0.71 -4.11 -4.08
C THR A 29 0.90 -5.10 -5.24
N ARG A 30 2.12 -5.62 -5.43
CA ARG A 30 2.48 -6.65 -6.42
C ARG A 30 2.55 -8.07 -5.86
N ILE A 31 2.27 -8.27 -4.57
CA ILE A 31 2.18 -9.61 -4.00
C ILE A 31 0.98 -10.33 -4.63
N ARG A 32 1.27 -11.42 -5.35
CA ARG A 32 0.28 -12.27 -6.05
C ARG A 32 -0.32 -13.36 -5.18
N THR A 33 0.15 -13.49 -3.94
CA THR A 33 -0.29 -14.52 -2.99
C THR A 33 -1.81 -14.47 -2.79
N PRO A 34 -2.59 -15.46 -3.27
CA PRO A 34 -4.04 -15.33 -3.36
C PRO A 34 -4.75 -15.10 -2.03
N TRP A 35 -4.34 -15.81 -0.97
CA TRP A 35 -4.94 -15.63 0.35
C TRP A 35 -4.66 -14.23 0.94
N PHE A 36 -3.44 -13.70 0.74
CA PHE A 36 -3.02 -12.40 1.26
C PHE A 36 -3.70 -11.26 0.50
N LYS A 37 -3.65 -11.28 -0.84
CA LYS A 37 -4.28 -10.22 -1.66
C LYS A 37 -5.79 -10.18 -1.44
N ASN A 38 -6.45 -11.33 -1.36
CA ASN A 38 -7.91 -11.39 -1.17
C ASN A 38 -8.32 -10.94 0.24
N ALA A 39 -7.51 -11.23 1.27
CA ALA A 39 -7.73 -10.70 2.60
C ALA A 39 -7.51 -9.18 2.64
N PHE A 40 -6.44 -8.70 1.99
CA PHE A 40 -6.09 -7.28 1.95
C PHE A 40 -7.11 -6.43 1.18
N ILE A 41 -7.56 -6.88 0.00
CA ILE A 41 -8.62 -6.20 -0.77
C ILE A 41 -9.92 -6.15 0.04
N ARG A 42 -10.36 -7.28 0.62
CA ARG A 42 -11.58 -7.29 1.46
C ARG A 42 -11.47 -6.36 2.66
N TRP A 43 -10.33 -6.37 3.35
CA TRP A 43 -10.07 -5.45 4.45
C TRP A 43 -10.12 -4.00 3.97
N PHE A 44 -9.47 -3.68 2.84
CA PHE A 44 -9.46 -2.34 2.26
C PHE A 44 -10.87 -1.86 1.92
N CYS A 45 -11.67 -2.69 1.25
CA CYS A 45 -13.06 -2.35 0.92
C CYS A 45 -13.90 -2.10 2.16
N ARG A 46 -13.69 -2.86 3.25
CA ARG A 46 -14.37 -2.63 4.52
C ARG A 46 -13.92 -1.35 5.21
N GLN A 47 -12.62 -1.05 5.22
CA GLN A 47 -12.08 0.14 5.88
C GLN A 47 -12.46 1.43 5.14
N PHE A 48 -12.35 1.43 3.82
CA PHE A 48 -12.61 2.60 2.98
C PHE A 48 -14.06 2.65 2.46
N ARG A 49 -14.91 1.70 2.87
CA ARG A 49 -16.29 1.53 2.39
C ARG A 49 -16.37 1.61 0.86
N VAL A 50 -15.44 0.94 0.19
CA VAL A 50 -15.42 0.89 -1.29
C VAL A 50 -16.63 0.12 -1.75
N ASP A 51 -17.46 0.77 -2.56
CA ASP A 51 -18.55 0.09 -3.23
C ASP A 51 -18.00 -0.76 -4.39
N MET A 52 -18.06 -2.08 -4.22
CA MET A 52 -17.64 -3.03 -5.25
C MET A 52 -18.67 -3.18 -6.36
N HIS A 53 -19.91 -2.69 -6.19
CA HIS A 53 -20.90 -2.66 -7.28
C HIS A 53 -20.55 -1.62 -8.33
N GLU A 54 -19.85 -0.54 -7.96
CA GLU A 54 -19.32 0.45 -8.91
C GLU A 54 -18.02 -0.02 -9.58
N ALA A 55 -17.38 -1.06 -9.05
CA ALA A 55 -16.18 -1.61 -9.65
C ALA A 55 -16.54 -2.40 -10.93
N ALA A 56 -15.74 -2.25 -11.98
CA ALA A 56 -15.92 -2.97 -13.24
C ALA A 56 -15.86 -4.50 -13.08
N GLN A 57 -15.23 -4.99 -12.01
CA GLN A 57 -15.19 -6.39 -11.63
C GLN A 57 -15.51 -6.52 -10.13
N PRO A 58 -16.71 -7.01 -9.76
CA PRO A 58 -17.11 -7.14 -8.36
C PRO A 58 -16.34 -8.25 -7.62
N ASP A 59 -15.76 -9.22 -8.35
CA ASP A 59 -14.96 -10.28 -7.72
C ASP A 59 -13.55 -9.79 -7.37
N CYS A 60 -13.28 -9.69 -6.06
CA CYS A 60 -11.96 -9.39 -5.53
C CYS A 60 -10.87 -10.39 -5.98
N GLN A 61 -11.25 -11.64 -6.26
CA GLN A 61 -10.32 -12.71 -6.64
C GLN A 61 -9.87 -12.62 -8.09
N ALA A 62 -10.66 -11.96 -8.94
CA ALA A 62 -10.35 -11.76 -10.35
C ALA A 62 -9.15 -10.82 -10.55
N TYR A 63 -8.83 -9.98 -9.57
CA TYR A 63 -7.66 -9.11 -9.62
C TYR A 63 -6.38 -9.88 -9.30
N GLU A 64 -5.37 -9.79 -10.16
CA GLU A 64 -4.09 -10.51 -10.00
C GLU A 64 -3.34 -10.11 -8.72
N HIS A 65 -3.41 -8.84 -8.33
CA HIS A 65 -2.79 -8.25 -7.14
C HIS A 65 -3.49 -6.93 -6.77
N PHE A 66 -3.26 -6.39 -5.57
CA PHE A 66 -3.94 -5.17 -5.08
C PHE A 66 -3.74 -3.96 -6.01
N ASN A 67 -2.58 -3.83 -6.68
CA ASN A 67 -2.38 -2.73 -7.63
C ASN A 67 -3.39 -2.76 -8.79
N ALA A 68 -3.80 -3.94 -9.27
CA ALA A 68 -4.74 -4.09 -10.39
C ALA A 68 -6.15 -3.67 -9.94
N PHE A 69 -6.52 -4.05 -8.72
CA PHE A 69 -7.73 -3.57 -8.05
C PHE A 69 -7.73 -2.03 -7.94
N PHE A 70 -6.62 -1.42 -7.51
CA PHE A 70 -6.53 0.03 -7.34
C PHE A 70 -6.56 0.80 -8.67
N THR A 71 -5.88 0.29 -9.71
CA THR A 71 -5.79 0.97 -11.02
C THR A 71 -6.99 0.74 -11.92
N ARG A 72 -7.98 -0.09 -11.52
CA ARG A 72 -9.15 -0.46 -12.33
C ARG A 72 -8.79 -0.90 -13.76
N ALA A 73 -7.61 -1.51 -13.93
CA ALA A 73 -7.07 -1.95 -15.22
C ALA A 73 -7.25 -3.44 -15.41
#